data_AF-A0A4U3AX63-F1
#
_entry.id   AF-A0A4U3AX63-F1
#
_cell.length_a   1.000
_cell.length_b   1.000
_cell.length_c   1.000
_cell.angle_alpha   90.00
_cell.angle_beta   90.00
_cell.angle_gamma   90.00
#
_symmetry.space_group_name_H-M   'P 1'
#
loop_
_entity.id
_entity.type
_entity.pdbx_description
1 polymer ?
#
loop_
_entity_poly.entity_id
_entity_poly.type
_entity_poly.pdbx_seq_one_letter_code
_entity_poly.pdbx_strand_id
1 'polypeptide(L)' 'IPEDRISRLGEPFYSLKEKGTGLGLMMCYKIIEEHHGKLHISSELNKGTIVNIQLPLSSSHLAIQS' A
#
# COMPACT_ATOMS: atom_id res chain seq x y z
N ILE A 1 5.92 12.01 -7.10
CA ILE A 1 6.55 10.77 -7.59
C ILE A 1 6.21 10.65 -9.06
N PRO A 2 7.19 10.46 -9.96
CA PRO A 2 6.94 10.21 -11.38
C PRO A 2 5.99 9.02 -11.58
N GLU A 3 5.09 9.12 -12.56
CA GLU A 3 4.01 8.14 -12.77
C GLU A 3 4.56 6.73 -13.11
N ASP A 4 5.65 6.67 -13.87
CA ASP A 4 6.38 5.44 -14.22
C ASP A 4 6.91 4.67 -13.00
N ARG A 5 7.06 5.35 -11.86
CA ARG A 5 7.54 4.73 -10.61
C ARG A 5 6.42 4.26 -9.71
N ILE A 6 5.19 4.75 -9.89
CA ILE A 6 4.05 4.39 -9.05
C ILE A 6 3.74 2.89 -9.18
N SER A 7 3.82 2.34 -10.39
CA SER A 7 3.58 0.92 -10.67
C SER A 7 4.53 -0.03 -9.93
N ARG A 8 5.71 0.45 -9.54
CA ARG A 8 6.76 -0.32 -8.86
C ARG A 8 6.76 -0.14 -7.34
N LEU A 9 5.95 0.79 -6.82
CA LEU A 9 5.83 1.01 -5.39
C LEU A 9 5.26 -0.23 -4.71
N GLY A 10 5.97 -0.72 -3.69
CA GLY A 10 5.59 -1.94 -2.98
C GLY A 10 6.28 -3.21 -3.50
N GLU A 11 7.04 -3.13 -4.60
CA GLU A 11 7.98 -4.19 -4.97
C GLU A 11 9.01 -4.38 -3.84
N PRO A 12 9.30 -5.63 -3.44
CA PRO A 12 10.37 -5.90 -2.47
C PRO A 12 11.70 -5.26 -2.91
N PHE A 13 12.39 -4.63 -1.97
CA PHE A 13 13.70 -3.98 -2.19
C PHE A 13 13.72 -2.76 -3.12
N TYR A 14 12.56 -2.32 -3.64
CA TYR A 14 12.49 -1.10 -4.44
C TYR A 14 12.61 0.15 -3.54
N SER A 15 13.71 0.90 -3.70
CA SER A 15 13.99 2.12 -2.94
C SER A 15 14.89 3.05 -3.76
N LEU A 16 14.69 4.37 -3.58
CA LEU A 16 15.56 5.42 -4.12
C LEU A 16 16.53 5.98 -3.06
N LYS A 17 16.43 5.50 -1.82
CA LYS A 17 17.29 5.93 -0.71
C LYS A 17 18.58 5.12 -0.74
N GLU A 18 19.71 5.79 -0.49
CA GLU A 18 21.02 5.15 -0.32
C GLU A 18 21.06 4.20 0.90
N LYS A 19 20.20 4.44 1.91
CA LYS A 19 20.08 3.61 3.11
C LYS A 19 18.62 3.23 3.35
N GLY A 20 18.39 1.95 3.69
CA GLY A 20 17.09 1.36 3.92
C GLY A 20 16.84 0.16 3.00
N THR A 21 16.01 -0.79 3.44
CA THR A 21 15.82 -2.08 2.76
C THR A 21 14.79 -2.04 1.64
N GLY A 22 14.01 -0.96 1.48
CA GLY A 22 12.91 -0.89 0.52
C GLY A 22 11.72 -1.82 0.85
N LEU A 23 11.66 -2.40 2.05
CA LEU A 23 10.62 -3.37 2.42
C LEU A 23 9.39 -2.75 3.10
N GLY A 24 9.49 -1.51 3.59
CA GLY A 24 8.44 -0.90 4.40
C GLY A 24 7.10 -0.80 3.69
N LEU A 25 7.09 -0.32 2.43
CA LEU A 25 5.84 -0.17 1.68
C LEU A 25 5.24 -1.52 1.28
N MET A 26 6.08 -2.50 0.94
CA MET A 26 5.65 -3.88 0.71
C MET A 26 4.94 -4.46 1.93
N MET A 27 5.49 -4.23 3.13
CA MET A 27 4.85 -4.65 4.38
C MET A 27 3.52 -3.94 4.62
N CYS A 28 3.42 -2.64 4.33
CA CYS A 28 2.16 -1.92 4.42
C CYS A 28 1.08 -2.51 3.49
N TYR A 29 1.43 -2.83 2.24
CA TYR A 29 0.50 -3.50 1.32
C TYR A 29 0.01 -4.82 1.90
N LYS A 30 0.91 -5.67 2.40
CA LYS A 30 0.54 -6.95 3.03
C LYS A 30 -0.37 -6.78 4.23
N ILE A 31 -0.01 -5.89 5.16
CA ILE A 31 -0.82 -5.64 6.37
C ILE A 31 -2.22 -5.19 5.98
N ILE A 32 -2.34 -4.26 5.03
CA ILE A 32 -3.64 -3.74 4.60
C ILE A 32 -4.46 -4.83 3.89
N GLU A 33 -3.83 -5.63 3.04
CA GLU A 33 -4.46 -6.77 2.35
C GLU A 33 -4.95 -7.84 3.34
N GLU A 34 -4.15 -8.19 4.34
CA GLU A 34 -4.51 -9.11 5.43
C GLU A 34 -5.71 -8.61 6.25
N HIS A 35 -5.93 -7.30 6.29
CA HIS A 35 -7.11 -6.67 6.90
C HIS A 35 -8.27 -6.46 5.91
N HIS A 36 -8.21 -7.09 4.74
CA HIS A 36 -9.19 -6.94 3.65
C HIS A 36 -9.38 -5.47 3.20
N GLY A 37 -8.33 -4.69 3.37
CA GLY A 37 -8.27 -3.30 2.99
C GLY A 37 -7.79 -3.07 1.57
N LYS A 38 -7.74 -1.79 1.19
CA LYS A 38 -7.17 -1.32 -0.08
C LYS A 38 -6.24 -0.15 0.19
N LEU A 39 -5.12 -0.10 -0.53
CA LEU A 39 -4.21 1.05 -0.56
C LEU A 39 -4.12 1.57 -1.99
N HIS A 40 -4.34 2.87 -2.16
CA HIS A 40 -4.18 3.57 -3.44
C HIS A 40 -3.23 4.74 -3.29
N ILE A 41 -2.29 4.87 -4.23
CA ILE A 41 -1.32 5.97 -4.26
C ILE A 41 -1.58 6.81 -5.49
N SER A 42 -1.80 8.11 -5.30
CA SER A 42 -1.84 9.10 -6.37
C SER A 42 -0.77 10.14 -6.11
N SER A 43 -0.03 10.52 -7.15
CA SER A 43 1.01 11.53 -7.01
C SER A 43 1.07 12.40 -8.25
N GLU A 44 1.32 13.68 -8.02
CA GLU A 44 1.62 14.63 -9.08
C GLU A 44 3.01 15.21 -8.83
N LEU A 45 3.85 15.18 -9.87
CA LEU A 45 5.22 15.69 -9.80
C LEU A 45 5.22 17.16 -9.38
N ASN A 46 6.12 17.52 -8.46
CA ASN A 46 6.25 18.87 -7.90
C ASN A 46 5.02 19.41 -7.14
N LYS A 47 3.96 18.62 -6.93
CA LYS A 47 2.81 19.02 -6.09
C LYS A 47 2.69 18.19 -4.82
N GLY A 48 2.85 16.86 -4.92
CA GLY A 48 2.76 15.99 -3.75
C GLY A 48 2.34 14.56 -4.05
N THR A 49 2.08 13.82 -2.98
CA THR A 49 1.65 12.42 -3.03
C THR A 49 0.55 12.21 -2.01
N ILE A 50 -0.53 11.54 -2.39
CA ILE A 50 -1.62 11.12 -1.52
C ILE A 50 -1.61 9.60 -1.46
N VAL A 51 -1.69 9.06 -0.25
CA VAL A 51 -1.86 7.62 0.01
C VAL A 51 -3.20 7.44 0.71
N ASN A 52 -4.15 6.82 0.02
CA ASN A 52 -5.47 6.52 0.54
C ASN A 52 -5.50 5.08 1.02
N ILE A 53 -5.91 4.88 2.27
CA ILE A 53 -6.07 3.55 2.88
C ILE A 53 -7.55 3.38 3.24
N GLN A 54 -8.15 2.29 2.78
CA GLN A 54 -9.53 1.93 3.06
C GLN A 54 -9.54 0.61 3.81
N LEU A 55 -10.19 0.58 4.97
CA LEU A 55 -10.36 -0.63 5.79
C LEU A 55 -11.86 -0.88 6.01
N PRO A 56 -12.30 -2.14 6.08
CA PRO A 56 -13.67 -2.46 6.49
C PRO A 56 -13.94 -1.98 7.92
N LEU A 57 -15.10 -1.38 8.17
CA LEU A 57 -15.50 -0.87 9.49
C LEU A 57 -15.87 -1.99 10.48
N SER A 58 -16.20 -3.17 9.97
CA SER A 58 -16.55 -4.35 10.76
C SER A 58 -16.12 -5.61 10.03
N SER A 59 -15.34 -6.45 10.69
CA SER A 59 -15.17 -7.84 10.30
C SER A 59 -16.47 -8.58 10.62
N SER A 60 -17.48 -8.50 9.76
CA SER A 60 -18.60 -9.43 9.83
C SER A 60 -18.07 -10.80 9.43
N HIS A 61 -17.45 -11.48 10.40
CA HIS A 61 -17.33 -12.92 10.41
C HIS A 61 -18.76 -13.46 10.53
N LEU A 62 -19.47 -13.50 9.40
CA LEU A 62 -20.65 -14.34 9.27
C LEU A 62 -20.14 -15.77 9.33
N ALA A 63 -20.04 -16.29 10.56
CA ALA A 63 -20.02 -17.70 10.83
C ALA A 63 -21.34 -18.28 10.29
N ILE A 64 -21.32 -18.72 9.05
CA ILE A 64 -22.28 -19.69 8.53
C ILE A 64 -21.43 -20.78 7.88
N GLN A 65 -20.91 -21.67 8.71
CA GLN A 65 -20.60 -23.02 8.26
C GLN A 65 -21.88 -23.84 8.45
N SER A 66 -22.45 -24.25 7.33
CA SER A 66 -23.44 -25.32 7.18
C SER A 66 -22.81 -26.69 7.40
#